data_AF-A0A9E5BLG1-F1
#
_entry.id   AF-A0A9E5BLG1-F1
#
_cell.length_a   1.000
_cell.length_b   1.000
_cell.length_c   1.000
_cell.angle_alpha   90.00
_cell.angle_beta   90.00
_cell.angle_gamma   90.00
#
_symmetry.space_group_name_H-M   'P 1'
#
loop_
_entity.id
_entity.type
_entity.pdbx_description
1 polymer ?
#
loop_
_entity_poly.entity_id
_entity_poly.type
_entity_poly.pdbx_seq_one_letter_code
_entity_poly.pdbx_strand_id
1 'polypeptide(L)' 'DFRHRYIQAMDGPNLSDNMVFAVELCQKHPLWRLSVQTHKMIGIR' A
#
# COMPACT_ATOMS: atom_id res chain seq x y z
N ASP A 1 4.09 -8.58 -20.09
CA ASP A 1 3.19 -9.18 -19.09
C ASP A 1 3.60 -8.71 -17.70
N PHE A 2 2.76 -7.94 -17.00
CA PHE A 2 3.08 -7.41 -15.67
C PHE A 2 2.72 -8.45 -14.60
N ARG A 3 3.67 -9.33 -14.31
CA ARG A 3 3.51 -10.44 -13.35
C ARG A 3 3.33 -10.00 -11.89
N HIS A 4 3.73 -8.76 -11.58
CA HIS A 4 3.63 -8.22 -10.23
C HIS A 4 2.85 -6.91 -10.26
N ARG A 5 1.82 -6.80 -9.42
CA ARG A 5 1.02 -5.59 -9.24
C ARG A 5 1.14 -5.17 -7.79
N TYR A 6 1.53 -3.92 -7.58
CA TYR A 6 1.71 -3.36 -6.25
C TYR A 6 0.78 -2.16 -6.08
N ILE A 7 0.18 -2.04 -4.90
CA ILE A 7 -0.54 -0.85 -4.48
C ILE A 7 0.10 -0.29 -3.23
N GLN A 8 0.15 1.03 -3.12
CA GLN A 8 0.62 1.75 -1.95
C GLN A 8 -0.50 2.67 -1.48
N ALA A 9 -0.61 2.81 -0.16
CA ALA A 9 -1.46 3.86 0.40
C ALA A 9 -0.88 5.23 -0.01
N MET A 10 -1.75 6.10 -0.50
CA MET A 10 -1.38 7.48 -0.78
C MET A 10 -1.07 8.20 0.54
N ASP A 11 0.08 8.87 0.60
CA ASP A 11 0.43 9.73 1.72
C ASP A 11 -0.46 10.97 1.76
N GLY A 12 -0.70 11.48 2.96
CA GLY A 12 -1.45 12.72 3.17
C GLY A 12 -2.25 12.71 4.46
N PRO A 13 -3.20 13.66 4.61
CA PRO A 13 -4.05 13.76 5.79
C PRO A 13 -4.87 12.50 6.07
N ASN A 14 -5.24 11.76 5.01
CA ASN A 14 -6.05 10.55 5.07
C ASN A 14 -5.21 9.26 4.99
N LEU A 15 -3.93 9.29 5.39
CA LEU A 15 -3.06 8.12 5.31
C LEU A 15 -3.68 6.87 5.96
N SER A 16 -4.33 7.02 7.12
CA SER A 16 -4.98 5.90 7.82
C SER A 16 -6.09 5.27 6.96
N ASP A 17 -6.99 6.08 6.41
CA ASP A 17 -8.10 5.62 5.57
C ASP A 17 -7.57 4.96 4.28
N ASN A 18 -6.56 5.58 3.66
CA ASN A 18 -5.90 5.06 2.48
C ASN A 18 -5.20 3.73 2.75
N MET A 19 -4.64 3.55 3.95
CA MET A 19 -4.02 2.30 4.38
C MET A 19 -5.06 1.17 4.44
N VAL A 20 -6.20 1.43 5.08
CA VAL A 20 -7.31 0.48 5.16
C VAL A 20 -7.82 0.13 3.77
N PHE A 21 -8.04 1.13 2.93
CA PHE A 21 -8.50 0.93 1.56
C PHE A 21 -7.51 0.10 0.71
N ALA A 22 -6.21 0.38 0.79
CA ALA A 22 -5.19 -0.38 0.08
C ALA A 22 -5.13 -1.85 0.55
N VAL A 23 -5.28 -2.09 1.86
CA VAL A 23 -5.35 -3.44 2.43
C VAL A 23 -6.58 -4.18 1.90
N GLU A 24 -7.77 -3.56 1.95
CA GLU A 24 -9.00 -4.16 1.44
C GLU A 24 -8.91 -4.51 -0.05
N LEU A 25 -8.30 -3.63 -0.85
CA LEU A 25 -8.17 -3.84 -2.28
C LEU A 25 -7.26 -5.04 -2.59
N CYS A 26 -6.16 -5.21 -1.85
CA CYS A 26 -5.32 -6.40 -1.93
C CYS A 26 -6.04 -7.69 -1.51
N GLN A 27 -6.87 -7.62 -0.47
CA GLN A 27 -7.65 -8.78 -0.02
C GLN A 27 -8.71 -9.19 -1.05
N LYS A 28 -9.39 -8.20 -1.67
CA LYS A 28 -10.40 -8.41 -2.72
C LYS A 28 -9.77 -8.88 -4.04
N HIS A 29 -8.51 -8.52 -4.31
CA HIS A 29 -7.81 -8.85 -5.55
C HIS A 29 -6.42 -9.47 -5.28
N PRO A 30 -6.31 -10.80 -5.15
CA PRO A 30 -5.07 -11.49 -4.71
C PRO A 30 -3.87 -11.34 -5.66
N LEU A 31 -4.08 -10.81 -6.87
CA LEU A 31 -2.99 -10.45 -7.79
C LEU A 31 -2.24 -9.17 -7.35
N TRP A 32 -2.84 -8.37 -6.47
CA TRP A 32 -2.27 -7.14 -5.96
C TRP A 32 -1.61 -7.37 -4.62
N ARG A 33 -0.37 -6.89 -4.49
CA ARG A 33 0.40 -6.94 -3.25
C ARG A 33 0.47 -5.54 -2.64
N LEU A 34 0.32 -5.46 -1.32
CA LEU A 34 0.50 -4.21 -0.60
C LEU A 34 2.00 -3.89 -0.52
N SER A 35 2.38 -2.70 -0.96
CA SER A 35 3.73 -2.17 -0.82
C SER A 35 3.74 -1.09 0.27
N VAL A 36 4.58 -1.29 1.27
CA VAL A 36 4.72 -0.40 2.42
C VAL A 36 5.95 0.48 2.28
N GLN A 37 5.84 1.73 2.75
CA GLN A 37 6.96 2.66 2.71
C GLN A 37 7.86 2.44 3.93
N THR A 38 8.67 1.39 3.89
CA THR A 38 9.49 0.94 5.03
C THR A 38 10.43 2.02 5.55
N HIS A 39 11.00 2.86 4.68
CA HIS A 39 11.87 3.98 5.07
C HIS A 39 11.18 4.91 6.09
N LYS A 40 9.89 5.22 5.90
CA LYS A 40 9.09 6.02 6.85
C LYS A 40 8.86 5.30 8.17
N MET A 41 8.74 3.98 8.16
CA MET A 41 8.54 3.17 9.37
C MET A 41 9.83 3.07 10.20
N ILE A 42 10.98 3.01 9.54
CA ILE A 42 12.30 2.92 10.21
C ILE A 42 12.95 4.29 10.48
N GLY A 43 12.27 5.38 10.15
CA GLY A 43 12.74 6.75 10.43
C GLY A 43 13.79 7.30 9.45
N ILE A 44 13.92 6.73 8.26
CA ILE A 44 14.80 7.21 7.19
C ILE A 44 13.96 8.05 6.21
N ARG A 45 14.41 9.26 5.90
CA ARG A 45 13.72 10.20 5.01
C ARG A 45 14.58 10.54 3.80
#